data_AF-A0AAW1WIU6-F1
#
_entry.id   AF-A0AAW1WIU6-F1
#
_cell.length_a   1.000
_cell.length_b   1.000
_cell.length_c   1.000
_cell.angle_alpha   90.00
_cell.angle_beta   90.00
_cell.angle_gamma   90.00
#
_symmetry.space_group_name_H-M   'P 1'
#
loop_
_entity.id
_entity.type
_entity.pdbx_description
1 polymer ?
#
loop_
_entity_poly.entity_id
_entity_poly.type
_entity_poly.pdbx_seq_one_letter_code
_entity_poly.pdbx_strand_id
1 'polypeptide(L)'
;MLRLHYILVLLALLCPLFAADASAPAGDWKPVEDISDPLVIDIGKFAVYEYHQQHNKDLVFQNVTKASYKDVERGTLYRLVIIVKDYDSNRNPNPVYLATVFRRPFDRFKKLLSFVQISN
;
A
#
# COMPACT_ATOMS: atom_id res chain seq x y z
N MET A 1 50.57 -24.21 -7.82
CA MET A 1 50.16 -23.81 -6.45
C MET A 1 49.92 -22.31 -6.45
N LEU A 2 48.66 -21.88 -6.57
CA LEU A 2 48.29 -20.47 -6.47
C LEU A 2 48.76 -19.94 -5.10
N ARG A 3 49.65 -18.94 -5.08
CA ARG A 3 50.25 -18.43 -3.83
C ARG A 3 49.13 -17.87 -2.94
N LEU A 4 49.06 -18.33 -1.69
CA LEU A 4 48.06 -17.98 -0.65
C LEU A 4 47.76 -16.47 -0.54
N HIS A 5 48.75 -15.63 -0.88
CA HIS A 5 48.66 -14.17 -0.97
C HIS A 5 47.60 -13.67 -1.98
N TYR A 6 47.35 -14.37 -3.09
CA TYR A 6 46.33 -13.98 -4.07
C TYR A 6 44.91 -14.20 -3.56
N ILE A 7 44.71 -15.18 -2.67
CA ILE A 7 43.41 -15.53 -2.10
C ILE A 7 42.99 -14.47 -1.06
N LEU A 8 43.95 -13.97 -0.27
CA LEU A 8 43.73 -12.88 0.69
C LEU A 8 43.42 -11.54 0.02
N VAL A 9 44.06 -11.22 -1.11
CA VAL A 9 43.78 -9.98 -1.87
C VAL A 9 42.41 -10.04 -2.57
N LEU A 10 41.99 -11.22 -3.04
CA LEU A 10 40.68 -11.41 -3.66
C LEU A 10 39.53 -11.27 -2.65
N LEU A 11 39.73 -11.72 -1.40
CA LEU A 11 38.72 -11.65 -0.33
C LEU A 11 38.53 -10.22 0.20
N ALA A 12 39.60 -9.41 0.20
CA ALA A 12 39.56 -8.00 0.62
C ALA A 12 38.88 -7.08 -0.41
N LEU A 13 38.71 -7.53 -1.66
CA LEU A 13 38.05 -6.80 -2.74
C LEU A 13 36.51 -6.98 -2.74
N LEU A 14 35.97 -7.78 -1.82
CA LEU A 14 34.54 -8.12 -1.74
C LEU A 14 33.74 -7.35 -0.67
N CYS A 15 34.34 -6.43 0.08
CA CYS A 15 33.62 -5.57 1.03
C CYS A 15 34.26 -4.16 1.00
N PRO A 16 33.54 -3.05 0.75
CA PRO A 16 32.09 -2.84 0.93
C PRO A 16 31.45 -1.94 -0.16
N LEU A 17 30.60 -2.48 -1.04
CA LEU A 17 29.68 -1.62 -1.81
C LEU A 17 28.37 -1.46 -1.03
N PHE A 18 28.33 -0.35 -0.30
CA PHE A 18 27.15 0.38 0.18
C PHE A 18 26.09 -0.43 0.94
N ALA A 19 25.97 -0.08 2.23
CA ALA A 19 24.73 -0.22 2.97
C ALA A 19 23.58 0.46 2.19
N ALA A 20 22.82 -0.33 1.43
CA ALA A 20 21.53 0.08 0.93
C ALA A 20 20.52 -0.09 2.07
N ASP A 21 20.49 0.89 2.98
CA ASP A 21 19.33 1.06 3.85
C ASP A 21 18.32 1.93 3.11
N ALA A 22 17.56 1.29 2.24
CA ALA A 22 16.33 1.81 1.69
C ALA A 22 15.44 0.59 1.52
N SER A 23 14.43 0.51 2.38
CA SER A 23 13.27 -0.37 2.25
C SER A 23 12.80 -0.41 0.79
N ALA A 24 13.34 -1.33 0.00
CA ALA A 24 12.79 -1.68 -1.28
C ALA A 24 11.43 -2.30 -0.94
N PRO A 25 10.31 -1.70 -1.37
CA PRO A 25 9.01 -2.27 -1.05
C PRO A 25 9.00 -3.68 -1.63
N ALA A 26 8.68 -4.66 -0.79
CA ALA A 26 8.55 -6.04 -1.19
C ALA A 26 7.49 -6.18 -2.31
N GLY A 27 7.94 -6.25 -3.57
CA GLY A 27 7.17 -6.49 -4.79
C GLY A 27 6.92 -5.27 -5.71
N ASP A 28 6.29 -5.50 -6.86
CA ASP A 28 5.97 -4.50 -7.93
C ASP A 28 4.99 -3.37 -7.54
N TRP A 29 4.90 -3.02 -6.25
CA TRP A 29 4.09 -1.92 -5.77
C TRP A 29 4.83 -0.60 -5.99
N LYS A 30 4.26 0.25 -6.83
CA LYS A 30 4.74 1.60 -7.10
C LYS A 30 4.03 2.58 -6.16
N PRO A 31 4.74 3.52 -5.52
CA PRO A 31 4.08 4.56 -4.74
C PRO A 31 3.23 5.45 -5.65
N VAL A 32 2.14 5.99 -5.10
CA VAL A 32 1.41 7.10 -5.73
C VAL A 32 1.94 8.40 -5.15
N GLU A 33 2.46 9.28 -6.01
CA GLU A 33 3.09 10.54 -5.59
C GLU A 33 2.03 11.57 -5.15
N ASP A 34 1.00 11.77 -5.96
CA ASP A 34 -0.11 12.66 -5.63
C ASP A 34 -1.27 11.90 -4.99
N ILE A 35 -1.31 11.89 -3.67
CA ILE A 35 -2.43 11.31 -2.91
C ILE A 35 -3.73 12.11 -3.04
N SER A 36 -3.66 13.33 -3.56
CA SER A 36 -4.82 14.19 -3.84
C SER A 36 -5.43 13.94 -5.22
N ASP A 37 -4.84 13.05 -6.02
CA ASP A 37 -5.38 12.64 -7.31
C ASP A 37 -6.86 12.22 -7.14
N PRO A 38 -7.80 12.83 -7.89
CA PRO A 38 -9.22 12.50 -7.82
C PRO A 38 -9.53 11.00 -7.95
N LEU A 39 -8.74 10.26 -8.73
CA LEU A 39 -8.87 8.81 -8.87
C LEU A 39 -8.53 8.08 -7.56
N VAL A 40 -7.47 8.49 -6.87
CA VAL A 40 -7.06 7.90 -5.58
C VAL A 40 -8.13 8.15 -4.53
N ILE A 41 -8.65 9.38 -4.48
CA ILE A 41 -9.73 9.76 -3.56
C ILE A 41 -11.02 8.98 -3.88
N ASP A 42 -11.38 8.83 -5.15
CA ASP A 42 -12.53 8.03 -5.60
C ASP A 42 -12.40 6.54 -5.22
N ILE A 43 -11.20 5.97 -5.33
CA ILE A 43 -10.92 4.59 -4.90
C ILE A 43 -11.02 4.46 -3.38
N GLY A 44 -10.49 5.44 -2.63
CA GLY A 44 -10.59 5.48 -1.17
C GLY A 44 -12.04 5.55 -0.69
N LYS A 45 -12.84 6.44 -1.28
CA LYS A 45 -14.29 6.56 -0.98
C LYS A 45 -15.03 5.27 -1.30
N PHE A 46 -14.75 4.66 -2.45
CA PHE A 46 -15.33 3.37 -2.83
C PHE A 46 -15.00 2.29 -1.80
N ALA A 47 -13.75 2.20 -1.32
CA ALA A 47 -13.36 1.19 -0.33
C ALA A 47 -14.15 1.29 0.98
N VAL A 48 -14.32 2.53 1.49
CA VAL A 48 -15.09 2.77 2.73
C VAL A 48 -16.57 2.47 2.52
N TYR A 49 -17.15 2.91 1.39
CA TYR A 49 -18.54 2.63 1.05
C TYR A 49 -18.83 1.13 0.96
N GLU A 50 -18.03 0.37 0.21
CA GLU A 50 -18.21 -1.07 0.08
C GLU A 50 -18.11 -1.79 1.43
N TYR A 51 -17.14 -1.43 2.26
CA TYR A 51 -16.99 -2.04 3.58
C TYR A 51 -18.15 -1.69 4.52
N HIS A 52 -18.61 -0.43 4.51
CA HIS A 52 -19.82 0.02 5.21
C HIS A 52 -21.02 -0.84 4.82
N GLN A 53 -21.25 -1.02 3.51
CA GLN A 53 -22.37 -1.84 3.00
C GLN A 53 -22.25 -3.33 3.37
N GLN A 54 -21.04 -3.90 3.34
CA GLN A 54 -20.82 -5.33 3.60
C GLN A 54 -20.91 -5.70 5.09
N HIS A 55 -20.56 -4.76 5.98
CA HIS A 55 -20.44 -5.04 7.42
C HIS A 55 -21.41 -4.24 8.29
N ASN A 56 -22.28 -3.41 7.69
CA ASN A 56 -23.26 -2.58 8.38
C ASN A 56 -22.65 -1.74 9.52
N LYS A 57 -21.51 -1.07 9.24
CA LYS A 57 -20.80 -0.19 10.19
C LYS A 57 -20.93 1.27 9.78
N ASP A 58 -21.05 2.20 10.71
CA ASP A 58 -21.11 3.63 10.37
C ASP A 58 -19.73 4.28 10.18
N LEU A 59 -19.03 3.89 9.09
CA LEU A 59 -17.74 4.45 8.69
C LEU A 59 -17.89 5.52 7.60
N VAL A 60 -17.25 6.67 7.80
CA VAL A 60 -17.19 7.77 6.83
C VAL A 60 -15.75 8.03 6.40
N PHE A 61 -15.52 8.05 5.08
CA PHE A 61 -14.20 8.38 4.51
C PHE A 61 -13.75 9.78 4.94
N GLN A 62 -12.52 9.88 5.47
CA GLN A 62 -11.90 11.17 5.81
C GLN A 62 -10.77 11.49 4.83
N ASN A 63 -9.75 10.64 4.74
CA ASN A 63 -8.57 10.91 3.92
C ASN A 63 -7.81 9.65 3.51
N VAL A 64 -7.05 9.74 2.42
CA VAL A 64 -5.97 8.80 2.08
C VAL A 64 -4.65 9.43 2.52
N THR A 65 -3.87 8.72 3.34
CA THR A 65 -2.56 9.23 3.82
C THR A 65 -1.38 8.62 3.08
N LYS A 66 -1.56 7.42 2.51
CA LYS A 66 -0.57 6.74 1.66
C LYS A 66 -1.30 5.93 0.61
N ALA A 67 -0.77 5.90 -0.60
CA ALA A 67 -1.26 5.04 -1.65
C ALA A 67 -0.09 4.42 -2.42
N SER A 68 -0.32 3.19 -2.88
CA SER A 68 0.55 2.48 -3.80
C SER A 68 -0.30 1.70 -4.77
N TYR A 69 0.23 1.42 -5.95
CA TYR A 69 -0.47 0.68 -6.98
C TYR A 69 0.42 -0.39 -7.60
N LYS A 70 -0.21 -1.43 -8.13
CA LYS A 70 0.44 -2.49 -8.88
C LYS A 70 -0.40 -2.80 -10.11
N ASP A 71 0.22 -2.74 -11.27
CA ASP A 71 -0.41 -3.16 -12.52
C ASP A 71 -0.52 -4.69 -12.52
N VAL A 72 -1.69 -5.19 -12.90
CA VAL A 72 -1.99 -6.64 -12.99
C VAL A 72 -2.68 -6.92 -14.31
N GLU A 73 -2.86 -8.20 -14.66
CA GLU A 73 -3.54 -8.55 -15.89
C GLU A 73 -4.94 -7.91 -15.94
N ARG A 74 -5.18 -7.10 -16.98
CA ARG A 74 -6.47 -6.42 -17.23
C ARG A 74 -6.89 -5.42 -16.14
N GLY A 75 -6.00 -4.89 -15.31
CA GLY A 75 -6.36 -3.88 -14.33
C GLY A 75 -5.22 -3.39 -13.45
N THR A 76 -5.58 -2.73 -12.37
CA THR A 76 -4.64 -2.16 -11.40
C THR A 76 -5.14 -2.45 -10.00
N LEU A 77 -4.26 -2.96 -9.14
CA LEU A 77 -4.49 -3.04 -7.70
C LEU A 77 -4.03 -1.74 -7.05
N TYR A 78 -4.87 -1.16 -6.21
CA TYR A 78 -4.53 -0.03 -5.36
C TYR A 78 -4.52 -0.50 -3.91
N ARG A 79 -3.47 -0.11 -3.18
CA ARG A 79 -3.35 -0.30 -1.75
C ARG A 79 -3.30 1.06 -1.09
N LEU A 80 -4.28 1.35 -0.25
CA LEU A 80 -4.49 2.67 0.35
C LEU A 80 -4.47 2.56 1.87
N VAL A 81 -3.79 3.50 2.53
CA VAL A 81 -3.93 3.76 3.96
C VAL A 81 -4.96 4.87 4.11
N ILE A 82 -6.08 4.54 4.74
CA ILE A 82 -7.28 5.38 4.81
C ILE A 82 -7.58 5.71 6.27
N ILE A 83 -7.78 7.00 6.55
CA ILE A 83 -8.41 7.45 7.79
C ILE A 83 -9.92 7.49 7.54
N VAL A 84 -10.67 6.88 8.45
CA VAL A 84 -12.13 6.96 8.46
C VAL A 84 -12.58 7.57 9.76
N LYS A 85 -13.79 8.13 9.78
CA LYS A 85 -14.51 8.45 11.00
C LYS A 85 -15.43 7.29 11.33
N ASP A 86 -15.35 6.79 12.55
CA ASP A 86 -16.17 5.67 13.04
C ASP A 86 -17.15 6.21 14.09
N TYR A 87 -18.44 6.29 13.73
CA TYR A 87 -19.46 6.81 14.63
C TYR A 87 -19.93 5.78 15.67
N ASP A 88 -19.64 4.50 15.46
CA ASP A 88 -19.99 3.42 16.39
C ASP A 88 -18.91 3.22 17.48
N SER A 89 -17.71 3.78 17.27
CA SER A 89 -16.55 3.58 18.15
C SER A 89 -16.38 4.69 19.19
N ASN A 90 -16.52 4.31 20.46
CA ASN A 90 -16.18 5.18 21.60
C ASN A 90 -14.69 5.19 21.94
N ARG A 91 -13.86 4.36 21.27
CA ARG A 91 -12.44 4.21 21.61
C ARG A 91 -11.54 5.08 20.74
N ASN A 92 -11.78 5.04 19.43
CA ASN A 92 -11.06 5.83 18.47
C ASN A 92 -12.04 6.37 17.43
N PRO A 93 -12.24 7.69 17.37
CA PRO A 93 -13.14 8.29 16.40
C PRO A 93 -12.56 8.28 14.99
N ASN A 94 -11.24 8.13 14.84
CA ASN A 94 -10.53 8.19 13.56
C ASN A 94 -9.61 6.99 13.30
N PRO A 95 -10.13 5.75 13.24
CA PRO A 95 -9.32 4.57 12.99
C PRO A 95 -8.67 4.58 11.59
N VAL A 96 -7.51 3.93 11.50
CA VAL A 96 -6.73 3.83 10.26
C VAL A 96 -6.85 2.43 9.69
N TYR A 97 -7.18 2.34 8.39
CA TYR A 97 -7.37 1.09 7.67
C TYR A 97 -6.40 0.97 6.49
N LEU A 98 -5.99 -0.26 6.19
CA LEU A 98 -5.35 -0.65 4.95
C LEU A 98 -6.39 -1.30 4.03
N ALA A 99 -6.69 -0.64 2.91
CA ALA A 99 -7.61 -1.11 1.90
C ALA A 99 -6.86 -1.58 0.66
N THR A 100 -7.28 -2.71 0.07
CA THR A 100 -6.84 -3.14 -1.26
C THR A 100 -8.03 -3.18 -2.20
N VAL A 101 -7.95 -2.46 -3.32
CA VAL A 101 -9.02 -2.34 -4.31
C VAL A 101 -8.48 -2.73 -5.68
N PHE A 102 -9.18 -3.61 -6.38
CA PHE A 102 -8.95 -3.87 -7.79
C PHE A 102 -9.78 -2.92 -8.64
N ARG A 103 -9.16 -2.29 -9.64
CA ARG A 103 -9.82 -1.44 -10.62
C ARG A 103 -9.52 -1.90 -12.04
N ARG A 104 -10.53 -1.90 -12.91
CA ARG A 104 -10.35 -2.05 -14.36
C ARG A 104 -10.61 -0.70 -15.04
N PRO A 105 -9.62 -0.09 -15.72
CA PRO A 105 -9.78 1.23 -16.29
C PRO A 105 -10.84 1.33 -17.40
N PHE A 106 -10.97 0.30 -18.25
CA PHE A 106 -11.77 0.33 -19.47
C PHE A 106 -13.29 0.28 -19.25
N ASP A 107 -13.77 -0.22 -18.11
CA ASP A 107 -15.19 -0.27 -17.76
C ASP A 107 -15.49 0.35 -16.39
N ARG A 108 -14.50 1.04 -15.79
CA ARG A 108 -14.58 1.68 -14.46
C ARG A 108 -14.99 0.72 -13.34
N PHE A 109 -14.89 -0.59 -13.55
CA PHE A 109 -15.19 -1.59 -12.53
C PHE A 109 -14.21 -1.46 -11.36
N LYS A 110 -14.75 -1.56 -10.14
CA LYS A 110 -13.98 -1.58 -8.90
C LYS A 110 -14.47 -2.73 -8.02
N LYS A 111 -13.55 -3.37 -7.29
CA LYS A 111 -13.85 -4.43 -6.32
C LYS A 111 -12.97 -4.27 -5.09
N LEU A 112 -13.59 -4.18 -3.91
CA LEU A 112 -12.89 -4.24 -2.65
C LEU A 112 -12.38 -5.68 -2.43
N LEU A 113 -11.07 -5.82 -2.22
CA LEU A 113 -10.43 -7.13 -1.97
C LEU A 113 -10.11 -7.33 -0.48
N SER A 114 -9.70 -6.27 0.20
CA SER A 114 -9.39 -6.32 1.64
C SER A 114 -9.61 -4.96 2.29
N PHE A 115 -10.02 -4.96 3.56
CA PHE A 115 -10.13 -3.76 4.39
C PHE A 115 -9.81 -4.12 5.83
N VAL A 116 -8.61 -3.75 6.29
CA VAL A 116 -8.05 -4.22 7.58
C VAL A 116 -7.68 -3.02 8.43
N GLN A 117 -8.15 -2.97 9.67
CA GLN A 117 -7.74 -1.93 10.62
C GLN A 117 -6.27 -2.15 11.00
N ILE A 118 -5.44 -1.11 10.89
CA ILE A 118 -4.00 -1.16 11.20
C ILE A 118 -3.58 -0.25 12.34
N SER A 119 -4.44 0.68 12.77
CA SER A 119 -4.27 1.45 14.00
C SER A 119 -5.61 1.61 14.71
N ASN A 120 -5.56 1.54 16.04
CA ASN A 120 -6.65 1.89 16.94
C ASN A 120 -6.27 3.10 17.77
#